data_AF-A0A7Y4VCJ1-F1
#
_entry.id   AF-A0A7Y4VCJ1-F1
#
_cell.length_a   1.000
_cell.length_b   1.000
_cell.length_c   1.000
_cell.angle_alpha   90.00
_cell.angle_beta   90.00
_cell.angle_gamma   90.00
#
_symmetry.space_group_name_H-M   'P 1'
#
loop_
_entity.id
_entity.type
_entity.pdbx_description
1 polymer ?
#
loop_
_entity_poly.entity_id
_entity_poly.type
_entity_poly.pdbx_seq_one_letter_code
_entity_poly.pdbx_strand_id
1 'polypeptide(L)'
;MPRVTLKNGNGHCARGNGASKYDAHNKVLSDTYGAFADLRRELSDTKTTVASREDILRSFATCPDSQRSWLLLEDYFEKLSLSRKDFPAADWWPKMLAATGNTRLEELAFLFLRAKRSMPPELSPHANLDRFARAQEVEQERKLVHELENWLFPQQPPHLDTPRATLRVVCS
;
A
#
# COMPACT_ATOMS: atom_id res chain seq x y z
N MET A 1 -16.80 59.06 72.64
CA MET A 1 -17.57 59.77 71.58
C MET A 1 -16.73 59.74 70.29
N PRO A 2 -17.33 59.58 69.09
CA PRO A 2 -17.12 58.38 68.25
C PRO A 2 -16.52 58.59 66.83
N ARG A 3 -16.09 57.46 66.22
CA ARG A 3 -15.88 57.07 64.78
C ARG A 3 -15.00 57.99 63.90
N VAL A 4 -14.14 57.46 63.01
CA VAL A 4 -14.45 56.61 61.84
C VAL A 4 -13.25 55.74 61.45
N THR A 5 -13.50 54.44 61.28
CA THR A 5 -12.64 53.46 60.59
C THR A 5 -12.94 53.48 59.08
N LEU A 6 -11.93 53.78 58.26
CA LEU A 6 -12.01 53.62 56.80
C LEU A 6 -11.67 52.18 56.44
N LYS A 7 -12.72 51.40 56.16
CA LYS A 7 -12.66 50.04 55.64
C LYS A 7 -12.36 50.11 54.14
N ASN A 8 -11.11 49.86 53.76
CA ASN A 8 -10.69 49.75 52.36
C ASN A 8 -11.12 48.39 51.81
N GLY A 9 -12.01 48.41 50.81
CA GLY A 9 -12.26 47.39 49.78
C GLY A 9 -12.30 45.91 50.20
N ASN A 10 -13.50 45.41 50.50
CA ASN A 10 -13.86 43.99 50.44
C ASN A 10 -13.69 43.42 49.02
N GLY A 11 -13.33 42.14 48.91
CA GLY A 11 -13.91 41.27 47.88
C GLY A 11 -13.00 40.24 47.23
N HIS A 12 -12.59 39.20 47.96
CA HIS A 12 -12.49 37.90 47.31
C HIS A 12 -13.91 37.36 47.10
N CYS A 13 -14.13 36.72 45.95
CA CYS A 13 -15.28 35.91 45.53
C CYS A 13 -16.48 36.65 44.91
N ALA A 14 -16.47 36.82 43.58
CA ALA A 14 -17.67 36.63 42.78
C ALA A 14 -17.27 36.23 41.35
N ARG A 15 -17.76 35.06 40.95
CA ARG A 15 -17.78 34.53 39.58
C ARG A 15 -18.13 35.66 38.60
N GLY A 16 -17.14 36.11 37.83
CA GLY A 16 -17.38 36.85 36.60
C GLY A 16 -18.05 35.89 35.62
N ASN A 17 -19.37 35.90 35.61
CA ASN A 17 -20.25 35.12 34.75
C ASN A 17 -20.19 35.68 33.31
N GLY A 18 -19.01 35.57 32.74
CA GLY A 18 -18.69 35.89 31.36
C GLY A 18 -17.65 34.87 30.92
N ALA A 19 -18.01 33.58 30.96
CA ALA A 19 -17.47 32.65 29.99
C ALA A 19 -17.83 33.26 28.64
N SER A 20 -16.91 34.11 28.16
CA SER A 20 -17.08 34.90 26.96
C SER A 20 -17.50 33.91 25.90
N LYS A 21 -18.57 34.19 25.13
CA LYS A 21 -19.05 33.26 24.10
C LYS A 21 -17.92 32.80 23.16
N TYR A 22 -16.86 33.63 23.08
CA TYR A 22 -15.60 33.36 22.40
C TYR A 22 -14.71 32.29 23.04
N ASP A 23 -14.70 32.12 24.35
CA ASP A 23 -13.90 31.10 25.06
C ASP A 23 -14.51 29.69 24.89
N ALA A 24 -15.84 29.59 24.99
CA ALA A 24 -16.55 28.35 24.66
C ALA A 24 -16.39 27.99 23.18
N HIS A 25 -16.45 28.98 22.28
CA HIS A 25 -16.25 28.76 20.85
C HIS A 25 -14.80 28.38 20.51
N ASN A 26 -13.80 29.00 21.14
CA ASN A 26 -12.40 28.64 20.94
C ASN A 26 -12.08 27.26 21.51
N LYS A 27 -12.65 26.88 22.66
CA LYS A 27 -12.55 25.51 23.16
C LYS A 27 -13.16 24.50 22.22
N VAL A 28 -14.39 24.74 21.74
CA VAL A 28 -15.02 23.84 20.79
C VAL A 28 -14.21 23.73 19.51
N LEU A 29 -13.64 24.83 19.01
CA LEU A 29 -12.76 24.81 17.84
C LEU A 29 -11.44 24.07 18.13
N SER A 30 -10.77 24.33 19.25
CA SER A 30 -9.53 23.63 19.60
C SER A 30 -9.78 22.14 19.84
N ASP A 31 -10.91 21.78 20.44
CA ASP A 31 -11.26 20.40 20.72
C ASP A 31 -11.67 19.68 19.43
N THR A 32 -12.46 20.31 18.55
CA THR A 32 -12.88 19.72 17.27
C THR A 32 -11.74 19.64 16.27
N TYR A 33 -11.00 20.74 16.04
CA TYR A 33 -9.86 20.74 15.13
C TYR A 33 -8.64 20.01 15.71
N GLY A 34 -8.46 20.03 17.03
CA GLY A 34 -7.42 19.27 17.73
C GLY A 34 -7.67 17.77 17.68
N ALA A 35 -8.88 17.31 18.02
CA ALA A 35 -9.24 15.90 17.91
C ALA A 35 -9.19 15.40 16.46
N PHE A 36 -9.62 16.20 15.48
CA PHE A 36 -9.46 15.85 14.07
C PHE A 36 -7.99 15.85 13.63
N ALA A 37 -7.15 16.76 14.14
CA ALA A 37 -5.72 16.77 13.85
C ALA A 37 -5.00 15.57 14.46
N ASP A 38 -5.35 15.20 15.69
CA ASP A 38 -4.83 14.01 16.36
C ASP A 38 -5.32 12.73 15.69
N LEU A 39 -6.61 12.63 15.30
CA LEU A 39 -7.09 11.54 14.45
C LEU A 39 -6.37 11.48 13.11
N ARG A 40 -6.10 12.62 12.47
CA ARG A 40 -5.27 12.64 11.25
C ARG A 40 -3.86 12.17 11.52
N ARG A 41 -3.32 12.45 12.71
CA ARG A 41 -1.98 12.05 13.17
C ARG A 41 -1.91 10.58 13.58
N GLU A 42 -3.02 10.01 14.04
CA GLU A 42 -3.20 8.60 14.41
C GLU A 42 -3.52 7.73 13.20
N LEU A 43 -4.31 8.25 12.25
CA LEU A 43 -4.58 7.62 10.96
C LEU A 43 -3.41 7.81 9.98
N SER A 44 -2.59 8.86 10.15
CA SER A 44 -1.30 8.95 9.48
C SER A 44 -0.32 8.05 10.20
N ASP A 45 0.35 7.17 9.48
CA ASP A 45 1.46 6.40 10.03
C ASP A 45 2.43 7.33 10.79
N THR A 46 2.70 7.00 12.05
CA THR A 46 3.68 7.75 12.84
C THR A 46 5.05 7.73 12.15
N LYS A 47 5.83 8.79 12.27
CA LYS A 47 7.18 8.84 11.64
C LYS A 47 8.06 7.65 12.03
N THR A 48 7.87 7.11 13.23
CA THR A 48 8.57 5.93 13.73
C THR A 48 8.14 4.64 13.03
N THR A 49 6.84 4.48 12.71
CA THR A 49 6.36 3.31 11.96
C THR A 49 6.78 3.38 10.49
N VAL A 50 6.80 4.59 9.92
CA VAL A 50 7.37 4.83 8.58
C VAL A 50 8.85 4.46 8.56
N ALA A 51 9.64 4.95 9.51
CA ALA A 51 11.07 4.68 9.57
C ALA A 51 11.38 3.17 9.73
N SER A 52 10.63 2.45 10.58
CA SER A 52 10.84 1.00 10.75
C SER A 52 10.51 0.22 9.48
N ARG A 53 9.47 0.61 8.74
CA ARG A 53 9.15 0.05 7.43
C ARG A 53 10.23 0.34 6.40
N GLU A 54 10.78 1.56 6.38
CA GLU A 54 11.90 1.91 5.49
C GLU A 54 13.13 1.04 5.77
N ASP A 55 13.44 0.72 7.02
CA ASP A 55 14.58 -0.14 7.36
C ASP A 55 14.43 -1.57 6.81
N ILE A 56 13.20 -2.10 6.84
CA ILE A 56 12.87 -3.38 6.21
C ILE A 56 13.08 -3.29 4.69
N LEU A 57 12.59 -2.21 4.06
CA LEU A 57 12.75 -1.99 2.62
C LEU A 57 14.22 -1.82 2.20
N ARG A 58 15.03 -1.11 2.99
CA ARG A 58 16.48 -0.99 2.77
C ARG A 58 17.17 -2.35 2.79
N SER A 59 16.81 -3.19 3.76
CA SER A 59 17.33 -4.56 3.88
C SER A 59 16.88 -5.43 2.71
N PHE A 60 15.61 -5.32 2.32
CA PHE A 60 15.00 -6.05 1.21
C PHE A 60 15.65 -5.70 -0.15
N ALA A 61 15.94 -4.43 -0.39
CA ALA A 61 16.55 -3.94 -1.63
C ALA A 61 17.94 -4.58 -1.88
N THR A 62 18.74 -4.76 -0.83
CA THR A 62 20.14 -5.21 -0.93
C THR A 62 20.30 -6.72 -0.78
N CYS A 63 19.25 -7.43 -0.32
CA CYS A 63 19.36 -8.85 0.01
C CYS A 63 19.59 -9.73 -1.24
N PRO A 64 20.66 -10.54 -1.29
CA PRO A 64 20.93 -11.42 -2.43
C PRO A 64 20.17 -12.75 -2.35
N ASP A 65 19.78 -13.18 -1.15
CA ASP A 65 19.08 -14.44 -0.94
C ASP A 65 17.57 -14.29 -1.20
N SER A 66 17.02 -15.17 -2.02
CA SER A 66 15.62 -15.12 -2.44
C SER A 66 14.67 -15.43 -1.29
N GLN A 67 15.01 -16.40 -0.44
CA GLN A 67 14.18 -16.82 0.68
C GLN A 67 14.15 -15.75 1.77
N ARG A 68 15.31 -15.16 2.11
CA ARG A 68 15.37 -14.06 3.08
C ARG A 68 14.67 -12.80 2.56
N SER A 69 14.83 -12.47 1.28
CA SER A 69 14.10 -11.34 0.65
C SER A 69 12.59 -11.54 0.75
N TRP A 70 12.12 -12.78 0.59
CA TRP A 70 10.71 -13.14 0.71
C TRP A 70 10.17 -12.91 2.12
N LEU A 71 10.91 -13.34 3.16
CA LEU A 71 10.50 -13.12 4.55
C LEU A 71 10.47 -11.63 4.94
N LEU A 72 11.46 -10.85 4.48
CA LEU A 72 11.47 -9.40 4.71
C LEU A 72 10.28 -8.70 4.07
N LEU A 73 9.89 -9.14 2.87
CA LEU A 73 8.71 -8.62 2.19
C LEU A 73 7.42 -8.99 2.93
N GLU A 74 7.34 -10.19 3.49
CA GLU A 74 6.21 -10.61 4.31
C GLU A 74 6.08 -9.80 5.60
N ASP A 75 7.18 -9.56 6.31
CA ASP A 75 7.19 -8.70 7.51
C ASP A 75 6.73 -7.27 7.15
N TYR A 76 7.22 -6.72 6.03
CA TYR A 76 6.76 -5.42 5.54
C TYR A 76 5.25 -5.40 5.25
N PHE A 77 4.71 -6.43 4.58
CA PHE A 77 3.28 -6.52 4.34
C PHE A 77 2.47 -6.72 5.62
N GLU A 78 2.97 -7.47 6.58
CA GLU A 78 2.35 -7.63 7.90
C GLU A 78 2.23 -6.29 8.62
N LYS A 79 3.26 -5.43 8.57
CA LYS A 79 3.19 -4.05 9.11
C LYS A 79 2.10 -3.20 8.43
N LEU A 80 1.76 -3.49 7.19
CA LEU A 80 0.70 -2.83 6.44
C LEU A 80 -0.65 -3.56 6.55
N SER A 81 -0.74 -4.64 7.32
CA SER A 81 -1.91 -5.53 7.37
C SER A 81 -2.32 -6.05 5.98
N LEU A 82 -1.34 -6.25 5.11
CA LEU A 82 -1.50 -6.78 3.75
C LEU A 82 -1.01 -8.22 3.68
N SER A 83 -1.55 -8.97 2.74
CA SER A 83 -1.11 -10.32 2.41
C SER A 83 -0.75 -10.43 0.94
N ARG A 84 0.07 -11.42 0.59
CA ARG A 84 0.37 -11.76 -0.81
C ARG A 84 -0.89 -12.06 -1.63
N LYS A 85 -1.94 -12.56 -0.99
CA LYS A 85 -3.25 -12.83 -1.61
C LYS A 85 -3.95 -11.57 -2.13
N ASP A 86 -3.56 -10.39 -1.63
CA ASP A 86 -4.10 -9.11 -2.07
C ASP A 86 -3.63 -8.70 -3.47
N PHE A 87 -2.63 -9.39 -4.02
CA PHE A 87 -2.02 -9.07 -5.32
C PHE A 87 -2.30 -10.19 -6.33
N PRO A 88 -3.18 -9.97 -7.33
CA PRO A 88 -3.70 -11.03 -8.20
C PRO A 88 -2.76 -11.49 -9.32
N ALA A 89 -1.62 -10.83 -9.52
CA ALA A 89 -0.66 -11.23 -10.55
C ALA A 89 0.13 -12.48 -10.10
N ALA A 90 0.30 -13.47 -10.97
CA ALA A 90 1.04 -14.69 -10.62
C ALA A 90 2.57 -14.51 -10.71
N ASP A 91 3.06 -13.67 -11.64
CA ASP A 91 4.46 -13.66 -12.04
C ASP A 91 5.25 -12.42 -11.56
N TRP A 92 4.79 -11.74 -10.52
CA TRP A 92 5.49 -10.53 -10.03
C TRP A 92 6.75 -10.85 -9.23
N TRP A 93 6.77 -11.97 -8.51
CA TRP A 93 7.91 -12.30 -7.64
C TRP A 93 9.21 -12.56 -8.40
N PRO A 94 9.23 -13.36 -9.48
CA PRO A 94 10.45 -13.54 -10.28
C PRO A 94 11.00 -12.23 -10.85
N LYS A 95 10.12 -11.31 -11.29
CA LYS A 95 10.53 -9.98 -11.78
C LYS A 95 11.21 -9.16 -10.70
N MET A 96 10.68 -9.21 -9.48
CA MET A 96 11.23 -8.50 -8.32
C MET A 96 12.58 -9.08 -7.87
N LEU A 97 12.75 -10.40 -7.95
CA LEU A 97 14.03 -11.06 -7.65
C LEU A 97 15.12 -10.74 -8.68
N ALA A 98 14.76 -10.58 -9.96
CA ALA A 98 15.70 -10.22 -11.02
C ALA A 98 16.29 -8.80 -10.83
N ALA A 99 15.60 -7.93 -10.12
CA ALA A 99 16.04 -6.58 -9.78
C ALA A 99 16.77 -6.55 -8.41
N THR A 100 17.65 -5.58 -8.21
CA THR A 100 18.33 -5.32 -6.92
C THR A 100 18.42 -3.81 -6.64
N GLY A 101 18.58 -3.44 -5.38
CA GLY A 101 18.66 -2.04 -4.95
C GLY A 101 17.37 -1.27 -5.22
N ASN A 102 17.50 -0.02 -5.68
CA ASN A 102 16.35 0.86 -5.95
C ASN A 102 15.41 0.29 -7.00
N THR A 103 15.93 -0.40 -8.03
CA THR A 103 15.09 -1.01 -9.06
C THR A 103 14.15 -2.08 -8.51
N ARG A 104 14.54 -2.77 -7.44
CA ARG A 104 13.68 -3.74 -6.74
C ARG A 104 12.54 -3.05 -5.98
N LEU A 105 12.82 -1.89 -5.37
CA LEU A 105 11.80 -1.07 -4.72
C LEU A 105 10.83 -0.46 -5.74
N GLU A 106 11.32 -0.10 -6.92
CA GLU A 106 10.47 0.33 -8.05
C GLU A 106 9.51 -0.79 -8.49
N GLU A 107 9.98 -2.03 -8.65
CA GLU A 107 9.11 -3.17 -8.98
C GLU A 107 8.03 -3.41 -7.90
N LEU A 108 8.40 -3.20 -6.63
CA LEU A 108 7.45 -3.26 -5.51
C LEU A 108 6.43 -2.11 -5.59
N ALA A 109 6.85 -0.89 -5.90
CA ALA A 109 5.93 0.23 -6.16
C ALA A 109 4.98 -0.06 -7.33
N PHE A 110 5.48 -0.68 -8.40
CA PHE A 110 4.66 -1.08 -9.55
C PHE A 110 3.62 -2.13 -9.19
N LEU A 111 3.91 -3.02 -8.24
CA LEU A 111 2.95 -3.98 -7.74
C LEU A 111 1.74 -3.30 -7.05
N PHE A 112 1.97 -2.24 -6.27
CA PHE A 112 0.88 -1.43 -5.70
C PHE A 112 0.07 -0.68 -6.77
N LEU A 113 0.75 -0.12 -7.78
CA LEU A 113 0.10 0.56 -8.90
C LEU A 113 -0.77 -0.39 -9.73
N ARG A 114 -0.27 -1.59 -10.06
CA ARG A 114 -1.02 -2.63 -10.78
C ARG A 114 -2.26 -3.07 -9.99
N ALA A 115 -2.14 -3.17 -8.66
CA ALA A 115 -3.24 -3.54 -7.78
C ALA A 115 -4.22 -2.40 -7.48
N LYS A 116 -4.00 -1.19 -8.00
CA LYS A 116 -4.80 0.02 -7.76
C LYS A 116 -5.02 0.31 -6.26
N ARG A 117 -4.01 0.01 -5.42
CA ARG A 117 -4.06 0.27 -3.98
C ARG A 117 -3.38 1.59 -3.62
N SER A 118 -3.69 2.12 -2.44
CA SER A 118 -2.99 3.28 -1.89
C SER A 118 -1.52 2.96 -1.69
N MET A 119 -0.65 3.85 -2.18
CA MET A 119 0.79 3.68 -2.11
C MET A 119 1.32 4.10 -0.73
N PRO A 120 2.10 3.24 -0.05
CA PRO A 120 2.79 3.62 1.18
C PRO A 120 3.76 4.80 0.94
N PRO A 121 3.89 5.72 1.90
CA PRO A 121 4.70 6.93 1.73
C PRO A 121 6.18 6.64 1.49
N GLU A 122 6.72 5.53 2.03
CA GLU A 122 8.13 5.11 1.86
C GLU A 122 8.47 4.74 0.41
N LEU A 123 7.46 4.29 -0.33
CA LEU A 123 7.61 3.82 -1.71
C LEU A 123 7.32 4.93 -2.74
N SER A 124 6.73 6.04 -2.30
CA SER A 124 6.49 7.20 -3.15
C SER A 124 7.73 7.73 -3.89
N PRO A 125 8.95 7.83 -3.30
CA PRO A 125 10.13 8.27 -4.04
C PRO A 125 10.59 7.29 -5.12
N HIS A 126 10.20 6.02 -5.01
CA HIS A 126 10.55 4.95 -5.95
C HIS A 126 9.43 4.69 -6.98
N ALA A 127 8.34 5.45 -6.96
CA ALA A 127 7.24 5.29 -7.90
C ALA A 127 7.48 6.04 -9.22
N ASN A 128 8.37 5.51 -10.05
CA ASN A 128 8.62 6.10 -11.38
C ASN A 128 7.51 5.72 -12.38
N LEU A 129 6.57 6.65 -12.61
CA LEU A 129 5.44 6.45 -13.51
C LEU A 129 5.84 6.24 -14.98
N ASP A 130 6.91 6.90 -15.45
CA ASP A 130 7.37 6.75 -16.83
C ASP A 130 7.93 5.34 -17.07
N ARG A 131 8.72 4.84 -16.13
CA ARG A 131 9.25 3.47 -16.18
C ARG A 131 8.13 2.44 -16.06
N PHE A 132 7.11 2.74 -15.24
CA PHE A 132 5.92 1.90 -15.13
C PHE A 132 5.13 1.81 -16.44
N ALA A 133 4.92 2.94 -17.11
CA ALA A 133 4.20 2.99 -18.39
C ALA A 133 4.91 2.12 -19.45
N ARG A 134 6.23 2.27 -19.59
CA ARG A 134 7.03 1.42 -20.48
C ARG A 134 6.94 -0.07 -20.11
N ALA A 135 6.99 -0.39 -18.82
CA ALA A 135 6.86 -1.77 -18.37
C ALA A 135 5.47 -2.36 -18.69
N GLN A 136 4.40 -1.55 -18.61
CA GLN A 136 3.05 -1.97 -19.02
C GLN A 136 2.94 -2.16 -20.53
N GLU A 137 3.50 -1.26 -21.33
CA GLU A 137 3.52 -1.37 -22.80
C GLU A 137 4.18 -2.69 -23.22
N VAL A 138 5.37 -3.00 -22.69
CA VAL A 138 6.06 -4.27 -22.96
C VAL A 138 5.23 -5.48 -22.52
N GLU A 139 4.52 -5.41 -21.38
CA GLU A 139 3.62 -6.49 -20.96
C GLU A 139 2.43 -6.68 -21.90
N GLN A 140 1.86 -5.59 -22.43
CA GLN A 140 0.77 -5.63 -23.40
C GLN A 140 1.24 -6.17 -24.75
N GLU A 141 2.39 -5.72 -25.23
CA GLU A 141 3.02 -6.23 -26.46
C GLU A 141 3.28 -7.72 -26.37
N ARG A 142 3.83 -8.20 -25.24
CA ARG A 142 4.08 -9.63 -25.03
C ARG A 142 2.80 -10.45 -25.02
N LYS A 143 1.71 -9.93 -24.45
CA LYS A 143 0.40 -10.59 -24.49
C LYS A 143 -0.14 -10.65 -25.92
N LEU A 144 -0.05 -9.56 -26.66
CA LEU A 144 -0.46 -9.52 -28.07
C LEU A 144 0.33 -10.52 -28.91
N VAL A 145 1.67 -10.53 -28.78
CA VAL A 145 2.52 -11.51 -29.47
C VAL A 145 2.12 -12.93 -29.12
N HIS A 146 1.88 -13.22 -27.84
CA HIS A 146 1.44 -14.55 -27.41
C HIS A 146 0.08 -14.95 -28.01
N GLU A 147 -0.88 -14.03 -28.08
CA GLU A 147 -2.17 -14.26 -28.73
C GLU A 147 -2.01 -14.52 -30.24
N LEU A 148 -1.12 -13.77 -30.89
CA LEU A 148 -0.79 -13.98 -32.31
C LEU A 148 -0.08 -15.32 -32.53
N GLU A 149 0.84 -15.72 -31.66
CA GLU A 149 1.49 -17.03 -31.70
C GLU A 149 0.47 -18.15 -31.56
N ASN A 150 -0.46 -18.03 -30.59
CA ASN A 150 -1.55 -19.00 -30.39
C ASN A 150 -2.50 -19.05 -31.60
N TRP A 151 -2.71 -17.93 -32.30
CA TRP A 151 -3.51 -17.89 -33.52
C TRP A 151 -2.79 -18.52 -34.72
N LEU A 152 -1.50 -18.25 -34.86
CA LEU A 152 -0.67 -18.77 -35.96
C LEU A 152 -0.38 -20.27 -35.80
N PHE A 153 -0.23 -20.72 -34.56
CA PHE A 153 0.04 -22.10 -34.18
C PHE A 153 -0.93 -22.55 -33.08
N PRO A 154 -2.22 -22.77 -33.40
CA PRO A 154 -3.19 -23.21 -32.42
C PRO A 154 -2.76 -24.56 -31.84
N GLN A 155 -2.93 -24.73 -30.53
CA GLN A 155 -2.65 -26.02 -29.90
C GLN A 155 -3.48 -27.09 -30.59
N GLN A 156 -2.81 -28.16 -31.05
CA GLN A 156 -3.49 -29.27 -31.69
C GLN A 156 -4.58 -29.77 -30.74
N PRO A 157 -5.84 -29.89 -31.20
CA PRO A 157 -6.88 -30.43 -30.36
C PRO A 157 -6.41 -31.79 -29.86
N PRO A 158 -6.59 -32.11 -28.56
CA PRO A 158 -6.30 -33.44 -28.06
C PRO A 158 -7.08 -34.39 -28.94
N HIS A 159 -6.36 -35.25 -29.68
CA HIS A 159 -6.94 -36.09 -30.71
C HIS A 159 -8.18 -36.79 -30.13
N LEU A 160 -9.37 -36.39 -30.55
CA LEU A 160 -10.59 -37.14 -30.25
C LEU A 160 -10.33 -38.52 -30.81
N ASP A 161 -10.34 -39.53 -29.95
CA ASP A 161 -10.14 -40.94 -30.26
C ASP A 161 -10.68 -41.26 -31.66
N THR A 162 -9.79 -41.27 -32.65
CA THR A 162 -10.14 -41.69 -34.00
C THR A 162 -10.69 -43.11 -33.87
N PRO A 163 -11.94 -43.42 -34.26
CA PRO A 163 -12.38 -44.80 -34.29
C PRO A 163 -11.48 -45.51 -35.30
N ARG A 164 -10.57 -46.34 -34.77
CA ARG A 164 -9.69 -47.17 -35.58
C ARG A 164 -10.59 -48.13 -36.36
N ALA A 165 -10.93 -47.78 -37.59
CA ALA A 165 -11.71 -48.63 -38.47
C ALA A 165 -10.92 -49.92 -38.70
N THR A 166 -11.27 -50.99 -38.00
CA THR A 166 -10.71 -52.32 -38.24
C THR A 166 -11.64 -53.07 -39.17
N LEU A 167 -11.22 -53.26 -40.43
CA LEU A 167 -11.87 -54.19 -41.34
C LEU A 167 -11.52 -55.62 -40.91
N ARG A 168 -12.51 -56.42 -40.51
CA ARG A 168 -12.35 -57.88 -40.41
C ARG A 168 -12.70 -58.48 -41.76
N VAL A 169 -11.68 -58.88 -42.52
CA VAL A 169 -11.85 -59.64 -43.76
C VAL A 169 -12.00 -61.12 -43.38
N VAL A 170 -13.12 -61.74 -43.79
CA VAL A 170 -13.32 -63.19 -43.73
C VAL A 170 -13.11 -63.72 -45.15
N CYS A 171 -12.07 -64.54 -45.34
CA CYS A 171 -11.88 -65.29 -46.59
C CYS A 171 -12.72 -66.57 -46.54
N SER A 172 -13.59 -66.75 -47.52
CA SER A 172 -14.32 -67.99 -47.83
C SER A 172 -13.51 -68.90 -48.73
#